data_AF-A0A9E5R2G6-F1
#
_entry.id   AF-A0A9E5R2G6-F1
#
_cell.length_a   1.000
_cell.length_b   1.000
_cell.length_c   1.000
_cell.angle_alpha   90.00
_cell.angle_beta   90.00
_cell.angle_gamma   90.00
#
_symmetry.space_group_name_H-M   'P 1'
#
loop_
_entity.id
_entity.type
_entity.pdbx_description
1 polymer ?
#
loop_
_entity_poly.entity_id
_entity_poly.type
_entity_poly.pdbx_seq_one_letter_code
_entity_poly.pdbx_strand_id
1 'polypeptide(L)'
;MHELYLVSYLLVFPGGLSLLAVGLLYMWADRKGVARLQNRVGPRWYQPIADTVKLLAKEDIITEGTSRGWVLLLPVLGLAGALTAGLYVPLLGLPAAASFPGDLV
;
A
#
# COMPACT_ATOMS: atom_id res chain seq x y z
N MET A 1 -12.33 -19.60 -14.99
CA MET A 1 -13.20 -19.10 -13.91
C MET A 1 -12.40 -18.79 -12.65
N HIS A 2 -11.66 -19.75 -12.08
CA HIS A 2 -10.86 -19.56 -10.84
C HIS A 2 -9.79 -18.44 -10.94
N GLU A 3 -9.04 -18.40 -12.05
CA GLU A 3 -8.07 -17.34 -12.38
C GLU A 3 -8.67 -15.92 -12.30
N LEU A 4 -9.90 -15.75 -12.80
CA LEU A 4 -10.57 -14.45 -12.84
C LEU A 4 -10.93 -13.96 -11.43
N TYR A 5 -11.30 -14.88 -10.52
CA TYR A 5 -11.58 -14.58 -9.13
C TYR A 5 -10.31 -14.13 -8.39
N LEU A 6 -9.18 -14.84 -8.57
CA LEU A 6 -7.91 -14.46 -7.98
C LEU A 6 -7.43 -13.08 -8.43
N VAL A 7 -7.55 -12.78 -9.73
CA VAL A 7 -7.24 -11.45 -10.26
C VAL A 7 -8.15 -10.38 -9.66
N SER A 8 -9.44 -10.66 -9.49
CA SER A 8 -10.36 -9.73 -8.84
C SER A 8 -10.05 -9.50 -7.35
N TYR A 9 -9.67 -10.55 -6.62
CA TYR A 9 -9.25 -10.45 -5.21
C TYR A 9 -7.93 -9.68 -5.05
N LEU A 10 -7.00 -9.86 -5.98
CA LEU A 10 -5.72 -9.15 -6.02
C LEU A 10 -5.87 -7.68 -6.40
N LEU A 11 -6.74 -7.35 -7.37
CA LEU A 11 -6.83 -5.98 -7.89
C LEU A 11 -7.84 -5.11 -7.12
N VAL A 12 -8.95 -5.67 -6.63
CA VAL A 12 -10.09 -4.87 -6.16
C VAL A 12 -10.28 -4.96 -4.65
N PHE A 13 -10.68 -6.13 -4.15
CA PHE A 13 -10.95 -6.39 -2.73
C PHE A 13 -10.76 -7.88 -2.47
N PRO A 14 -10.05 -8.32 -1.41
CA PRO A 14 -9.51 -7.52 -0.30
C PRO A 14 -8.13 -6.87 -0.53
N GLY A 15 -7.44 -7.19 -1.62
CA GLY A 15 -6.07 -6.76 -1.90
C GLY A 15 -5.95 -5.36 -2.49
N GLY A 16 -5.26 -5.27 -3.63
CA GLY A 16 -4.95 -4.09 -4.46
C GLY A 16 -5.56 -2.75 -4.07
N LEU A 17 -6.66 -2.40 -4.73
CA LEU A 17 -7.27 -1.07 -4.60
C LEU A 17 -7.81 -0.80 -3.19
N SER A 18 -8.43 -1.78 -2.54
CA SER A 18 -8.91 -1.62 -1.17
C SER A 18 -7.77 -1.41 -0.18
N LEU A 19 -6.67 -2.15 -0.29
CA LEU A 19 -5.51 -2.04 0.60
C LEU A 19 -4.81 -0.69 0.40
N LEU A 20 -4.68 -0.23 -0.86
CA LEU A 20 -4.14 1.09 -1.16
C LEU A 20 -5.03 2.21 -0.61
N ALA A 21 -6.36 2.11 -0.79
CA ALA A 21 -7.29 3.10 -0.28
C ALA A 21 -7.26 3.18 1.25
N VAL A 22 -7.27 2.03 1.93
CA VAL A 22 -7.17 1.94 3.40
C VAL A 22 -5.80 2.45 3.87
N GLY A 23 -4.71 2.12 3.17
CA GLY A 23 -3.37 2.62 3.50
C GLY A 23 -3.25 4.14 3.40
N LEU A 24 -3.83 4.76 2.36
CA LEU A 24 -3.88 6.22 2.23
C LEU A 24 -4.75 6.86 3.32
N LEU A 25 -5.89 6.25 3.64
CA LEU A 25 -6.74 6.71 4.74
C LEU A 25 -6.01 6.61 6.09
N TYR A 26 -5.30 5.50 6.32
CA TYR A 26 -4.49 5.29 7.52
C TYR A 26 -3.39 6.35 7.63
N MET A 27 -2.67 6.64 6.54
CA MET A 27 -1.66 7.69 6.52
C MET A 27 -2.24 9.07 6.83
N TRP A 28 -3.46 9.38 6.36
CA TRP A 28 -4.15 10.60 6.76
C TRP A 28 -4.51 10.60 8.26
N ALA A 29 -5.06 9.50 8.75
CA ALA A 29 -5.50 9.37 10.14
C ALA A 29 -4.32 9.50 11.10
N ASP A 30 -3.21 8.83 10.80
CA ASP A 30 -1.94 8.92 11.55
C ASP A 30 -1.44 10.36 11.63
N ARG A 31 -1.29 11.04 10.49
CA ARG A 31 -0.86 12.44 10.46
C ARG A 31 -1.82 13.38 11.20
N LYS A 32 -3.13 13.11 11.15
CA LYS A 32 -4.12 13.86 11.91
C LYS A 32 -3.98 13.60 13.41
N GLY A 33 -3.71 12.36 13.80
CA GLY A 33 -3.46 11.95 15.19
C GLY A 33 -2.24 12.65 15.76
N VAL A 34 -1.10 12.56 15.08
CA VAL A 34 0.16 13.22 15.47
C VAL A 34 -0.03 14.74 15.59
N ALA A 35 -0.75 15.36 14.67
CA ALA A 35 -1.01 16.80 14.73
C ALA A 35 -1.84 17.21 15.95
N ARG A 36 -2.85 16.42 16.33
CA ARG A 36 -3.64 16.66 17.56
C ARG A 36 -2.79 16.53 18.81
N LEU A 37 -1.92 15.51 18.88
CA LEU A 37 -0.98 15.33 19.98
C LEU A 37 0.00 16.51 20.10
N GLN A 38 0.38 17.10 18.97
CA GLN A 38 1.25 18.27 18.89
C GLN A 38 0.51 19.61 19.01
N ASN A 39 -0.80 19.59 19.32
CA ASN A 39 -1.65 20.78 19.41
C ASN A 39 -1.58 21.71 18.17
N ARG A 40 -1.49 21.11 16.97
CA ARG A 40 -1.50 21.82 15.68
C ARG A 40 -2.59 21.30 14.76
N VAL A 41 -2.96 22.08 13.76
CA VAL A 41 -3.94 21.67 12.75
C VAL A 41 -3.31 20.65 11.80
N GLY A 42 -3.82 19.42 11.84
CA GLY A 42 -3.38 18.35 10.94
C GLY A 42 -3.92 18.49 9.50
N PRO A 43 -3.42 17.66 8.57
CA PRO A 43 -3.65 17.80 7.13
C PRO A 43 -5.12 17.64 6.70
N ARG A 44 -5.43 18.10 5.47
CA ARG A 44 -6.74 17.94 4.81
C ARG A 44 -6.93 16.48 4.36
N TRP A 45 -8.17 16.05 4.14
CA TRP A 45 -8.52 14.66 3.83
C TRP A 45 -7.92 14.15 2.50
N TYR A 46 -7.79 15.02 1.50
CA TYR A 46 -7.22 14.68 0.20
C TYR A 46 -5.69 14.80 0.14
N GLN A 47 -5.05 15.21 1.25
CA GLN A 47 -3.60 15.44 1.30
C GLN A 47 -2.77 14.21 0.91
N PRO A 48 -3.07 12.97 1.39
CA PRO A 48 -2.32 11.78 0.97
C PRO A 48 -2.30 11.58 -0.54
N ILE A 49 -3.45 11.78 -1.21
CA ILE A 49 -3.58 11.63 -2.66
C ILE A 49 -2.76 12.71 -3.36
N ALA A 50 -2.87 13.96 -2.90
CA ALA A 50 -2.09 15.07 -3.45
C ALA A 50 -0.58 14.84 -3.30
N ASP A 51 -0.14 14.29 -2.17
CA ASP A 51 1.27 13.97 -1.92
C ASP A 51 1.75 12.82 -2.84
N THR A 52 0.93 11.79 -3.06
CA THR A 52 1.24 10.72 -4.02
C THR A 52 1.41 11.28 -5.44
N VAL A 53 0.44 12.08 -5.91
CA VAL A 53 0.53 12.71 -7.24
C VAL A 53 1.75 13.62 -7.34
N LYS A 54 2.04 14.41 -6.30
CA LYS A 54 3.20 15.29 -6.23
C LYS A 54 4.52 14.53 -6.36
N LEU A 55 4.63 13.37 -5.71
CA LEU A 55 5.85 12.53 -5.78
C LEU A 55 5.99 11.85 -7.14
N LEU A 56 4.90 11.35 -7.72
CA LEU A 56 4.92 10.74 -9.06
C LEU A 56 5.25 11.75 -10.17
N ALA A 57 4.95 13.04 -9.96
CA ALA A 57 5.31 14.11 -10.87
C ALA A 57 6.75 14.63 -10.67
N LYS A 58 7.46 14.15 -9.63
CA LYS A 58 8.82 14.59 -9.33
C LYS A 58 9.82 13.79 -10.18
N GLU A 59 10.92 14.44 -10.53
CA GLU A 59 12.03 13.77 -11.21
C GLU A 59 12.71 12.76 -10.28
N ASP A 60 12.96 11.56 -10.81
CA ASP A 60 13.72 10.52 -10.12
C ASP A 60 15.21 10.84 -10.19
N ILE A 61 15.80 11.20 -9.05
CA ILE A 61 17.23 11.49 -8.93
C ILE A 61 17.97 10.20 -8.57
N ILE A 62 18.87 9.75 -9.44
CA ILE A 62 19.71 8.56 -9.22
C ILE A 62 21.15 9.02 -8.93
N THR A 63 21.66 8.63 -7.76
CA THR A 63 23.02 9.01 -7.31
C THR A 63 24.09 8.29 -8.11
N GLU A 64 25.20 8.98 -8.41
CA GLU A 64 26.38 8.39 -9.01
C GLU A 64 26.93 7.26 -8.13
N GLY A 65 27.35 6.15 -8.76
CA GLY A 65 27.82 4.94 -8.06
C GLY A 65 26.73 3.99 -7.57
N THR A 66 25.44 4.29 -7.79
CA THR A 66 24.33 3.40 -7.42
C THR A 66 23.84 2.58 -8.60
N SER A 67 23.46 1.33 -8.35
CA SER A 67 22.87 0.45 -9.36
C SER A 67 21.42 0.88 -9.71
N ARG A 68 21.26 1.50 -10.87
CA ARG A 68 19.96 1.98 -11.38
C ARG A 68 18.86 0.91 -11.35
N GLY A 69 19.18 -0.33 -11.71
CA GLY A 69 18.22 -1.42 -11.71
C GLY A 69 17.62 -1.68 -10.33
N TRP A 70 18.45 -1.77 -9.29
CA TRP A 70 17.99 -2.05 -7.93
C TRP A 70 17.20 -0.90 -7.32
N VAL A 71 17.60 0.35 -7.57
CA VAL A 71 16.87 1.53 -7.07
C VAL A 71 15.42 1.56 -7.57
N LEU A 72 15.19 1.17 -8.83
CA LEU A 72 13.86 1.13 -9.41
C LEU A 72 13.08 -0.14 -9.03
N LEU A 73 13.77 -1.27 -8.90
CA LEU A 73 13.14 -2.57 -8.63
C LEU A 73 12.68 -2.70 -7.18
N LEU A 74 13.46 -2.20 -6.21
CA LEU A 74 13.19 -2.40 -4.79
C LEU A 74 11.82 -1.84 -4.33
N PRO A 75 11.40 -0.62 -4.70
CA PRO A 75 10.07 -0.11 -4.37
C PRO A 75 8.95 -0.96 -4.97
N VAL A 76 9.13 -1.47 -6.19
CA VAL A 76 8.16 -2.33 -6.87
C VAL A 76 8.03 -3.67 -6.13
N LEU A 77 9.15 -4.29 -5.75
CA LEU A 77 9.14 -5.52 -4.97
C LEU A 77 8.53 -5.33 -3.58
N GLY A 78 8.82 -4.21 -2.92
CA GLY A 78 8.21 -3.87 -1.63
C GLY A 78 6.69 -3.74 -1.72
N LEU A 79 6.20 -3.03 -2.73
CA LEU A 79 4.76 -2.91 -2.99
C LEU A 79 4.13 -4.27 -3.32
N ALA A 80 4.75 -5.03 -4.23
CA ALA A 80 4.26 -6.35 -4.62
C ALA A 80 4.20 -7.30 -3.42
N GLY A 81 5.23 -7.30 -2.56
CA GLY A 81 5.27 -8.07 -1.32
C GLY A 81 4.15 -7.69 -0.36
N ALA A 82 3.94 -6.39 -0.12
CA ALA A 82 2.87 -5.91 0.76
C ALA A 82 1.47 -6.27 0.25
N LEU A 83 1.22 -6.11 -1.05
CA LEU A 83 -0.05 -6.49 -1.69
C LEU A 83 -0.29 -8.01 -1.62
N THR A 84 0.77 -8.79 -1.82
CA THR A 84 0.69 -10.26 -1.77
C THR A 84 0.43 -10.74 -0.35
N ALA A 85 1.08 -10.14 0.66
CA ALA A 85 0.82 -10.44 2.06
C ALA A 85 -0.65 -10.18 2.45
N GLY A 86 -1.25 -9.11 1.91
CA GLY A 86 -2.66 -8.80 2.12
C GLY A 86 -3.65 -9.88 1.65
N LEU A 87 -3.27 -10.75 0.70
CA LEU A 87 -4.13 -11.85 0.25
C LEU A 87 -4.32 -12.95 1.30
N TYR A 88 -3.33 -13.10 2.19
CA TYR A 88 -3.32 -14.14 3.23
C TYR A 88 -3.95 -13.66 4.54
N VAL A 89 -4.32 -12.38 4.64
CA VAL A 89 -4.92 -11.82 5.86
C VAL A 89 -6.45 -11.94 5.79
N PRO A 90 -7.10 -12.64 6.74
CA PRO A 90 -8.55 -12.64 6.84
C PRO A 90 -9.06 -11.26 7.25
N LEU A 91 -10.07 -10.76 6.55
CA LEU A 91 -10.57 -9.39 6.71
C LEU A 91 -12.07 -9.40 7.02
N LEU A 92 -12.49 -8.68 8.07
CA LEU A 92 -13.89 -8.46 8.43
C LEU A 92 -14.71 -9.76 8.60
N GLY A 93 -14.07 -10.83 9.10
CA GLY A 93 -14.70 -12.14 9.27
C GLY A 93 -14.82 -12.97 7.98
N LEU A 94 -14.29 -12.48 6.85
CA LEU A 94 -14.16 -13.23 5.61
C LEU A 94 -12.90 -14.11 5.65
N PRO A 95 -12.94 -15.30 5.03
CA PRO A 95 -11.74 -16.11 4.85
C PRO A 95 -10.70 -15.36 4.00
N ALA A 96 -9.42 -15.68 4.21
CA ALA A 96 -8.34 -15.13 3.39
C ALA A 96 -8.56 -15.49 1.91
N ALA A 97 -8.17 -14.59 1.01
CA ALA A 97 -8.34 -14.80 -0.43
C ALA A 97 -7.45 -15.94 -0.95
N ALA A 98 -6.30 -16.15 -0.30
CA ALA A 98 -5.46 -17.32 -0.46
C ALA A 98 -5.04 -17.83 0.93
N SER A 99 -4.88 -19.15 1.06
CA SER A 99 -4.39 -19.80 2.29
C SER A 99 -3.63 -21.07 1.91
N PHE A 100 -2.60 -21.40 2.67
CA PHE A 100 -1.81 -22.62 2.51
C PHE A 100 -1.38 -23.14 3.87
N PRO A 101 -1.06 -24.45 4.01
CA PRO A 101 -0.57 -24.99 5.27
C PRO A 101 0.74 -24.30 5.69
N GLY A 102 0.70 -23.53 6.77
CA GLY A 102 1.85 -22.76 7.27
C GLY A 102 1.82 -21.26 6.96
N ASP A 103 0.70 -20.70 6.52
CA ASP A 103 0.51 -19.26 6.23
C ASP A 103 0.62 -18.33 7.46
N LEU A 104 0.70 -18.87 8.67
CA LEU A 104 0.87 -18.13 9.93
C LEU A 104 2.32 -18.04 10.43
N VAL A 105 3.27 -18.72 9.78
CA VAL A 105 4.67 -18.85 10.23
C VAL A 105 5.62 -18.08 9.34
#